data_AF-F7SAE3-F1
#
_entry.id   AF-F7SAE3-F1
#
_cell.length_a   1.000
_cell.length_b   1.000
_cell.length_c   1.000
_cell.angle_alpha   90.00
_cell.angle_beta   90.00
_cell.angle_gamma   90.00
#
_symmetry.space_group_name_H-M   'P 1'
#
loop_
_entity.id
_entity.type
_entity.pdbx_description
1 polymer ?
#
loop_
_entity_poly.entity_id
_entity_poly.type
_entity_poly.pdbx_seq_one_letter_code
_entity_poly.pdbx_strand_id
1 'polypeptide(L)'
;MSARHADPLDHPEIALVSAPAAVAGTLLALLAMAVALLLTLLHAGTPAMRMAGAGCLAVVALVSQALFLFRLGLGETQIWKTVALVLVLPLFVVTIGLTDIMFHSLQARTMLEIPLHGGLGP
;
A
#
# COMPACT_ATOMS: atom_id res chain seq x y z
N MET A 1 -31.05 -31.55 26.86
CA MET A 1 -31.09 -30.23 26.18
C MET A 1 -29.81 -30.11 25.37
N SER A 2 -29.88 -30.36 24.06
CA SER A 2 -28.71 -30.35 23.18
C SER A 2 -28.23 -28.92 23.00
N ALA A 3 -26.99 -28.64 23.40
CA ALA A 3 -26.31 -27.39 23.08
C ALA A 3 -26.24 -27.28 21.56
N ARG A 4 -27.12 -26.47 20.95
CA ARG A 4 -27.01 -26.08 19.54
C ARG A 4 -25.58 -25.61 19.33
N HIS A 5 -24.81 -26.37 18.57
CA HIS A 5 -23.63 -25.87 17.91
C HIS A 5 -24.12 -24.72 17.02
N ALA A 6 -24.06 -23.50 17.53
CA ALA A 6 -24.17 -22.32 16.69
C ALA A 6 -23.02 -22.45 15.70
N ASP A 7 -23.35 -22.62 14.42
CA ASP A 7 -22.37 -22.70 13.37
C ASP A 7 -21.46 -21.47 13.49
N PRO A 8 -20.14 -21.62 13.73
CA PRO A 8 -19.24 -20.47 13.91
C PRO A 8 -19.17 -19.59 12.65
N LEU A 9 -19.73 -20.04 11.52
CA LEU A 9 -19.87 -19.26 10.29
C LEU A 9 -21.11 -18.38 10.24
N ASP A 10 -22.10 -18.59 11.12
CA ASP A 10 -23.35 -17.81 11.21
C ASP A 10 -23.19 -16.52 12.03
N HIS A 11 -21.96 -16.17 12.40
CA HIS A 11 -21.70 -14.89 13.08
C HIS A 11 -21.94 -13.71 12.11
N PRO A 12 -22.70 -12.67 12.54
CA PRO A 12 -23.04 -11.53 11.69
C PRO A 12 -21.82 -10.75 11.19
N GLU A 13 -20.67 -10.89 11.86
CA GLU A 13 -19.40 -10.32 11.40
C GLU A 13 -18.82 -11.00 10.14
N ILE A 14 -19.13 -12.29 9.92
CA ILE A 14 -18.70 -13.06 8.75
C ILE A 14 -19.64 -12.79 7.56
N ALA A 15 -20.94 -12.59 7.84
CA ALA A 15 -21.95 -12.21 6.85
C ALA A 15 -21.75 -10.80 6.25
N LEU A 16 -20.92 -9.95 6.88
CA LEU A 16 -20.64 -8.59 6.38
C LEU A 16 -19.76 -8.58 5.11
N VAL A 17 -19.00 -9.65 4.86
CA VAL A 17 -18.18 -9.77 3.65
C VAL A 17 -18.89 -10.66 2.64
N SER A 18 -19.38 -10.06 1.56
CA SER A 18 -19.82 -10.83 0.39
C SER A 18 -18.60 -11.52 -0.23
N ALA A 19 -18.47 -12.83 0.00
CA ALA A 19 -17.43 -13.69 -0.56
C ALA A 19 -17.07 -13.39 -2.04
N PRO A 20 -18.02 -13.18 -2.97
CA PRO A 20 -17.67 -12.88 -4.36
C PRO A 20 -16.95 -11.53 -4.54
N ALA A 21 -17.30 -10.51 -3.74
CA ALA A 21 -16.63 -9.21 -3.81
C ALA A 21 -15.20 -9.30 -3.27
N ALA A 22 -14.98 -10.03 -2.16
CA ALA A 22 -13.65 -10.24 -1.61
C ALA A 22 -12.73 -10.98 -2.59
N VAL A 23 -13.25 -12.01 -3.27
CA VAL A 23 -12.52 -12.73 -4.32
C VAL A 23 -12.19 -11.80 -5.49
N ALA A 24 -13.16 -11.03 -5.98
CA ALA A 24 -12.95 -10.09 -7.09
C ALA A 24 -11.88 -9.04 -6.76
N GLY A 25 -11.95 -8.42 -5.58
CA GLY A 25 -10.98 -7.42 -5.12
C GLY A 25 -9.58 -7.99 -4.99
N THR A 26 -9.48 -9.22 -4.47
CA THR A 26 -8.21 -9.96 -4.32
C THR A 26 -7.60 -10.29 -5.67
N LEU A 27 -8.38 -10.81 -6.62
CA LEU A 27 -7.90 -11.13 -7.96
C LEU A 27 -7.42 -9.88 -8.70
N LEU A 28 -8.15 -8.76 -8.57
CA LEU A 28 -7.75 -7.50 -9.21
C LEU A 28 -6.45 -6.94 -8.62
N ALA A 29 -6.28 -7.04 -7.29
CA ALA A 29 -5.03 -6.66 -6.63
C ALA A 29 -3.86 -7.56 -7.06
N LEU A 30 -4.06 -8.88 -7.12
CA LEU A 30 -3.05 -9.83 -7.60
C LEU A 30 -2.65 -9.54 -9.04
N LEU A 31 -3.61 -9.22 -9.90
CA LEU A 31 -3.34 -8.89 -11.29
C LEU A 31 -2.54 -7.59 -11.42
N ALA A 32 -2.88 -6.55 -10.65
CA ALA A 32 -2.12 -5.31 -10.61
C ALA A 32 -0.67 -5.54 -10.14
N MET A 33 -0.48 -6.35 -9.10
CA MET A 33 0.85 -6.73 -8.60
C MET A 33 1.64 -7.55 -9.64
N ALA A 34 1.00 -8.50 -10.33
CA ALA A 34 1.63 -9.30 -11.37
C ALA A 34 2.10 -8.44 -12.55
N VAL A 35 1.28 -7.46 -12.98
CA VAL A 35 1.66 -6.52 -14.04
C VAL A 35 2.84 -5.64 -13.59
N ALA A 36 2.82 -5.14 -12.35
CA ALA A 36 3.92 -4.33 -11.82
C ALA A 36 5.23 -5.13 -11.77
N LEU A 37 5.15 -6.40 -11.38
CA LEU A 37 6.28 -7.32 -11.39
C LEU A 37 6.81 -7.54 -12.81
N LEU A 38 5.92 -7.79 -13.78
CA LEU A 38 6.30 -7.97 -15.19
C LEU A 38 6.96 -6.72 -15.78
N LEU A 39 6.43 -5.52 -15.50
CA LEU A 39 7.05 -4.26 -15.93
C LEU A 39 8.50 -4.13 -15.43
N THR A 40 8.74 -4.59 -14.21
CA THR A 40 10.06 -4.54 -13.57
C THR A 40 10.99 -5.60 -14.14
N LEU A 41 10.52 -6.86 -14.24
CA LEU A 41 11.29 -7.99 -14.76
C LEU A 41 11.70 -7.79 -16.23
N LEU A 42 10.78 -7.33 -17.06
CA LEU A 42 11.01 -7.11 -18.49
C LEU A 42 11.80 -5.83 -18.77
N HIS A 43 12.16 -5.06 -17.73
CA HIS A 43 12.84 -3.77 -17.89
C HIS A 43 12.12 -2.86 -18.90
N ALA A 44 10.79 -2.88 -18.89
CA ALA A 44 9.98 -2.23 -19.90
C ALA A 44 10.11 -0.70 -19.79
N GLY A 45 10.89 -0.12 -20.70
CA GLY A 45 11.12 1.32 -20.80
C GLY A 45 12.07 1.92 -19.75
N THR A 46 11.99 3.23 -19.56
CA THR A 46 12.93 3.96 -18.70
C THR A 46 12.73 3.63 -17.21
N PRO A 47 13.75 3.77 -16.36
CA PRO A 47 13.63 3.54 -14.92
C PRO A 47 12.51 4.38 -14.27
N ALA A 48 12.39 5.66 -14.67
CA ALA A 48 11.35 6.56 -14.19
C ALA A 48 9.94 6.06 -14.55
N MET A 49 9.76 5.59 -15.79
CA MET A 49 8.47 5.07 -16.26
C MET A 49 8.08 3.79 -15.51
N ARG A 50 9.05 2.93 -15.19
CA ARG A 50 8.82 1.72 -14.38
C ARG A 50 8.42 2.07 -12.95
N MET A 51 9.11 3.00 -12.30
CA MET A 51 8.73 3.47 -10.96
C MET A 51 7.33 4.08 -10.94
N ALA A 52 7.00 4.96 -11.89
CA ALA A 52 5.69 5.57 -11.99
C ALA A 52 4.59 4.52 -12.28
N GLY A 53 4.85 3.58 -13.18
CA GLY A 53 3.93 2.49 -13.53
C GLY A 53 3.64 1.57 -12.35
N ALA A 54 4.69 1.13 -11.64
CA ALA A 54 4.55 0.32 -10.44
C ALA A 54 3.80 1.07 -9.32
N GLY A 55 4.08 2.36 -9.12
CA GLY A 55 3.36 3.20 -8.17
C GLY A 55 1.87 3.33 -8.50
N CYS A 56 1.52 3.54 -9.77
CA CYS A 56 0.13 3.60 -10.21
C CYS A 56 -0.61 2.28 -9.96
N LEU A 57 0.02 1.15 -10.32
CA LEU A 57 -0.55 -0.18 -10.08
C LEU A 57 -0.71 -0.50 -8.59
N ALA A 58 0.21 -0.05 -7.75
CA ALA A 58 0.09 -0.17 -6.29
C ALA A 58 -1.14 0.59 -5.76
N VAL A 59 -1.39 1.81 -6.26
CA VAL A 59 -2.60 2.58 -5.89
C VAL A 59 -3.86 1.85 -6.35
N VAL A 60 -3.89 1.30 -7.56
CA VAL A 60 -5.03 0.52 -8.07
C VAL A 60 -5.30 -0.71 -7.18
N ALA A 61 -4.25 -1.44 -6.79
CA ALA A 61 -4.37 -2.58 -5.88
C ALA A 61 -4.93 -2.17 -4.52
N LEU A 62 -4.43 -1.07 -3.94
CA LEU A 62 -4.91 -0.52 -2.67
C LEU A 62 -6.38 -0.10 -2.74
N VAL A 63 -6.78 0.61 -3.80
CA VAL A 63 -8.17 1.04 -4.00
C VAL A 63 -9.09 -0.16 -4.16
N SER A 64 -8.67 -1.17 -4.93
CA SER A 64 -9.41 -2.42 -5.08
C SER A 64 -9.68 -3.07 -3.72
N GLN A 65 -8.64 -3.23 -2.90
CA GLN A 65 -8.76 -3.82 -1.57
C GLN A 65 -9.63 -2.96 -0.64
N ALA A 66 -9.45 -1.63 -0.65
CA ALA A 66 -10.25 -0.71 0.15
C ALA A 66 -11.76 -0.81 -0.17
N LEU A 67 -12.12 -0.89 -1.45
CA LEU A 67 -13.51 -0.93 -1.90
C LEU A 67 -14.14 -2.33 -1.78
N PHE A 68 -13.46 -3.37 -2.25
CA PHE A 68 -14.05 -4.70 -2.39
C PHE A 68 -13.84 -5.59 -1.16
N LEU A 69 -12.68 -5.49 -0.51
CA LEU A 69 -12.33 -6.34 0.64
C LEU A 69 -12.76 -5.67 1.96
N PHE A 70 -12.40 -4.40 2.14
CA PHE A 70 -12.72 -3.67 3.36
C PHE A 70 -14.13 -3.07 3.35
N ARG A 71 -14.82 -3.07 2.19
CA ARG A 71 -16.11 -2.40 1.99
C ARG A 71 -16.12 -1.06 2.70
N LEU A 72 -15.19 -0.17 2.34
CA LEU A 72 -15.30 1.24 2.74
C LEU A 72 -16.59 1.81 2.13
N GLY A 73 -17.69 1.61 2.84
CA GLY A 73 -19.02 2.02 2.48
C GLY A 73 -19.51 3.08 3.44
N LEU A 74 -20.37 3.96 2.95
CA LEU A 74 -21.09 4.97 3.73
C LEU A 74 -22.25 4.36 4.55
N GLY A 75 -22.24 3.05 4.77
CA GLY A 75 -23.22 2.38 5.63
C GLY A 75 -22.95 2.69 7.09
N GLU A 76 -23.99 2.85 7.90
CA GLU A 76 -23.95 3.35 9.28
C GLU A 76 -22.98 2.57 10.19
N THR A 77 -22.74 1.28 9.90
CA THR A 77 -21.80 0.41 10.63
C THR A 77 -20.34 0.53 10.20
N GLN A 78 -20.02 1.10 9.03
CA GLN A 78 -18.67 1.15 8.45
C GLN A 78 -18.06 2.57 8.45
N ILE A 79 -18.82 3.61 8.85
CA ILE A 79 -18.38 5.02 8.85
C ILE A 79 -17.06 5.20 9.62
N TRP A 80 -16.94 4.59 10.80
CA TRP A 80 -15.75 4.71 11.64
C TRP A 80 -14.48 4.17 10.98
N LYS A 81 -14.58 3.14 10.13
CA LYS A 81 -13.44 2.61 9.36
C LYS A 81 -13.00 3.58 8.28
N THR A 82 -13.96 4.19 7.59
CA THR A 82 -13.68 5.22 6.57
C THR A 82 -13.06 6.46 7.20
N VAL A 83 -13.61 6.93 8.33
CA VAL A 83 -13.07 8.07 9.08
C VAL A 83 -11.64 7.77 9.55
N ALA A 84 -11.39 6.58 10.11
CA ALA A 84 -10.05 6.18 10.51
C ALA A 84 -9.08 6.17 9.32
N LEU A 85 -9.47 5.63 8.16
CA LEU A 85 -8.63 5.63 6.97
C LEU A 85 -8.30 7.05 6.51
N VAL A 86 -9.31 7.92 6.44
CA VAL A 86 -9.15 9.32 5.99
C VAL A 86 -8.24 10.12 6.93
N LEU A 87 -8.22 9.80 8.23
CA LEU A 87 -7.33 10.44 9.20
C LEU A 87 -5.91 9.84 9.17
N VAL A 88 -5.79 8.53 9.01
CA VAL A 88 -4.49 7.82 9.05
C VAL A 88 -3.71 8.02 7.75
N LEU A 89 -4.37 8.00 6.60
CA LEU A 89 -3.71 8.14 5.29
C LEU A 89 -2.85 9.42 5.17
N PRO A 90 -3.36 10.64 5.47
CA PRO A 90 -2.53 11.85 5.40
C PRO A 90 -1.42 11.83 6.45
N LEU A 91 -1.70 11.35 7.67
CA LEU A 91 -0.69 11.23 8.71
C LEU A 91 0.44 10.29 8.30
N PHE A 92 0.12 9.17 7.66
CA PHE A 92 1.07 8.21 7.12
C PHE A 92 1.95 8.84 6.02
N VAL A 93 1.35 9.57 5.08
CA VAL A 93 2.07 10.28 4.01
C VAL A 93 3.03 11.32 4.60
N VAL A 94 2.56 12.14 5.54
CA VAL A 94 3.39 13.15 6.21
C VAL A 94 4.53 12.49 6.99
N THR A 95 4.26 11.41 7.71
CA THR A 95 5.29 10.71 8.51
C THR A 95 6.39 10.15 7.62
N ILE A 96 6.05 9.44 6.55
CA ILE A 96 7.04 8.89 5.62
C ILE A 96 7.80 10.01 4.91
N GLY A 97 7.08 11.00 4.39
CA GLY A 97 7.70 12.11 3.66
C GLY A 97 8.65 12.93 4.52
N LEU A 98 8.27 13.28 5.75
CA LEU A 98 9.14 13.99 6.68
C LEU A 98 10.35 13.14 7.07
N THR A 99 10.17 11.84 7.26
CA THR A 99 11.27 10.92 7.60
C THR A 99 12.29 10.86 6.46
N ASP A 100 11.84 10.73 5.22
CA ASP A 100 12.70 10.75 4.03
C ASP A 100 13.47 12.06 3.90
N ILE A 101 12.79 13.21 4.01
CA ILE A 101 13.41 14.54 3.98
C ILE A 101 14.45 14.70 5.09
N MET A 102 14.13 14.25 6.31
CA MET A 102 15.02 14.33 7.46
C MET A 102 16.30 13.53 7.22
N PHE A 103 16.18 12.28 6.77
CA PHE A 103 17.35 11.44 6.49
C PHE A 103 18.16 11.95 5.31
N HIS A 104 17.51 12.42 4.24
CA HIS A 104 18.19 13.01 3.09
C HIS A 104 19.00 14.26 3.51
N SER A 105 18.39 15.12 4.32
CA SER A 105 19.04 16.32 4.86
C SER A 105 20.18 16.00 5.83
N LEU A 106 20.02 14.96 6.65
CA LEU A 106 21.04 14.50 7.57
C LEU A 106 22.24 13.96 6.79
N GLN A 107 22.01 13.09 5.81
CA GLN A 107 23.05 12.49 4.97
C GLN A 107 23.90 13.57 4.30
N ALA A 108 23.28 14.60 3.72
CA ALA A 108 23.99 15.72 3.11
C ALA A 108 24.86 16.52 4.10
N ARG A 109 24.57 16.46 5.40
CA ARG A 109 25.29 17.21 6.45
C ARG A 109 26.27 16.35 7.25
N THR A 110 26.13 15.03 7.24
CA THR A 110 26.93 14.11 8.07
C THR A 110 27.89 13.25 7.25
N MET A 111 27.62 13.02 5.97
CA MET A 111 28.63 12.40 5.10
C MET A 111 29.67 13.46 4.73
N LEU A 112 30.86 13.31 5.32
CA LEU A 112 32.07 13.97 4.85
C LEU A 112 32.28 13.50 3.41
N GLU A 113 32.17 14.39 2.42
CA GLU A 113 32.70 14.12 1.09
C GLU A 113 34.21 13.88 1.28
N ILE A 114 34.64 12.63 1.45
CA ILE A 114 36.06 12.29 1.47
C ILE A 114 36.55 12.63 0.06
N PRO A 115 37.36 13.68 -0.12
CA PRO A 115 37.86 14.02 -1.43
C PRO A 115 38.86 12.91 -1.77
N LEU A 116 38.54 12.06 -2.74
CA LEU A 116 39.51 11.10 -3.28
C LEU A 116 40.53 11.79 -4.21
N HIS A 117 40.88 13.04 -3.91
CA HIS A 117 41.94 13.82 -4.55
C HIS A 117 42.87 14.34 -3.45
N GLY A 118 43.55 13.39 -2.80
CA GLY A 118 44.91 13.64 -2.34
C GLY A 118 45.77 13.86 -3.58
N GLY A 119 45.88 15.12 -3.99
CA GLY A 119 46.83 15.54 -4.99
C GLY A 119 48.24 15.18 -4.53
N LEU A 120 48.91 14.35 -5.32
CA LEU A 120 50.34 14.51 -5.56
C LEU A 120 50.44 15.14 -6.94
N GLY A 121 50.61 16.46 -6.97
CA GLY A 121 51.46 17.10 -7.96
C GLY A 121 52.67 17.69 -7.22
N PRO A 122 53.75 18.09 -7.90
CA PRO A 122 54.16 17.84 -9.29
C PRO A 122 54.82 16.47 -9.53
#